data_AF-A0A347UIG7-F1
#
_entry.id   AF-A0A347UIG7-F1
#
_cell.length_a   1.000
_cell.length_b   1.000
_cell.length_c   1.000
_cell.angle_alpha   90.00
_cell.angle_beta   90.00
_cell.angle_gamma   90.00
#
_symmetry.space_group_name_H-M   'P 1'
#
loop_
_entity.id
_entity.type
_entity.pdbx_description
1 polymer ?
#
loop_
_entity_poly.entity_id
_entity_poly.type
_entity_poly.pdbx_seq_one_letter_code
_entity_poly.pdbx_strand_id
1 'polypeptide(L)' 'MFYQKLLHELAPDLNPAGVEASMRLQYGTLNHLPREVFAEEARLAADCERQSPGFLRRTAESFGMGDEFTVWEAKA' A
#
# COMPACT_ATOMS: atom_id res chain seq x y z
N MET A 1 2.44 11.62 -0.57
CA MET A 1 2.90 10.85 -1.75
C MET A 1 4.32 10.28 -1.67
N PHE A 2 5.19 10.65 -0.72
CA PHE A 2 6.56 10.10 -0.67
C PHE A 2 6.58 8.56 -0.56
N TYR A 3 5.81 8.00 0.38
CA TYR A 3 5.72 6.54 0.57
C TYR A 3 5.07 5.83 -0.60
N GLN A 4 3.99 6.38 -1.16
CA GLN A 4 3.30 5.75 -2.30
C GLN A 4 4.19 5.63 -3.53
N LYS A 5 5.04 6.64 -3.79
CA LYS A 5 6.03 6.55 -4.86
C LYS A 5 7.03 5.44 -4.61
N LEU A 6 7.58 5.35 -3.39
CA LEU A 6 8.49 4.28 -3.02
C LEU A 6 7.83 2.90 -3.15
N LEU A 7 6.59 2.76 -2.69
CA LEU A 7 5.84 1.50 -2.76
C LEU A 7 5.53 1.10 -4.20
N HIS A 8 5.22 2.07 -5.07
CA HIS A 8 5.04 1.83 -6.50
C HIS A 8 6.34 1.42 -7.20
N GLU A 9 7.49 1.98 -6.80
CA GLU A 9 8.81 1.51 -7.29
C GLU A 9 9.12 0.07 -6.87
N LEU A 10 8.75 -0.31 -5.64
CA LEU A 10 9.04 -1.62 -5.07
C LEU A 10 8.08 -2.71 -5.54
N ALA A 11 6.81 -2.37 -5.77
CA ALA A 11 5.76 -3.26 -6.21
C ALA A 11 4.83 -2.53 -7.19
N PRO A 12 5.22 -2.40 -8.47
CA PRO A 12 4.46 -1.62 -9.46
C PRO A 12 3.08 -2.23 -9.77
N ASP A 13 2.93 -3.54 -9.57
CA ASP A 13 1.68 -4.27 -9.81
C ASP A 13 0.64 -4.08 -8.69
N LEU A 14 1.00 -3.43 -7.59
CA LEU A 14 0.11 -3.15 -6.47
C LEU A 14 -0.29 -1.69 -6.43
N ASN A 15 -1.49 -1.43 -5.92
CA ASN A 15 -1.90 -0.08 -5.60
C ASN A 15 -1.18 0.43 -4.34
N PRO A 16 -0.28 1.42 -4.46
CA PRO A 16 0.57 1.83 -3.35
C PRO A 16 -0.20 2.55 -2.23
N ALA A 17 -1.40 3.09 -2.49
CA ALA A 17 -2.23 3.68 -1.44
C ALA A 17 -2.79 2.61 -0.50
N GLY A 18 -3.18 1.45 -1.04
CA GLY A 18 -3.64 0.32 -0.23
C GLY A 18 -2.53 -0.30 0.61
N VAL A 19 -1.32 -0.39 0.04
CA VAL A 19 -0.14 -0.86 0.78
C VAL A 19 0.22 0.14 1.89
N GLU A 20 0.25 1.44 1.60
CA GLU A 20 0.51 2.48 2.62
C GLU A 20 -0.53 2.43 3.74
N ALA A 21 -1.81 2.29 3.43
CA ALA A 21 -2.88 2.17 4.42
C ALA A 21 -2.66 0.96 5.35
N SER A 22 -2.32 -0.21 4.78
CA SER A 22 -1.98 -1.40 5.57
C SER A 22 -0.79 -1.17 6.50
N MET A 23 0.30 -0.60 5.98
CA MET A 23 1.48 -0.29 6.79
C MET A 23 1.18 0.71 7.91
N ARG A 24 0.36 1.73 7.64
CA ARG A 24 -0.04 2.72 8.65
C ARG A 24 -0.92 2.13 9.75
N LEU A 25 -1.75 1.14 9.44
CA LEU A 25 -2.51 0.40 10.46
C LEU A 25 -1.58 -0.36 11.42
N GLN A 26 -0.46 -0.90 10.92
CA GLN A 26 0.47 -1.69 11.72
C GLN A 26 1.50 -0.86 12.48
N TYR A 27 2.06 0.17 11.83
CA TYR A 27 3.22 0.92 12.33
C TYR A 27 2.91 2.39 12.67
N GLY A 28 1.71 2.86 12.35
CA GLY A 28 1.36 4.28 12.49
C GLY A 28 2.13 5.16 11.53
N THR A 29 3.18 5.83 12.00
CA THR A 29 4.02 6.70 11.17
C THR A 29 5.15 5.91 10.52
N LEU A 30 5.41 6.12 9.23
CA LEU A 30 6.35 5.27 8.49
C LEU A 30 7.77 5.84 8.37
N ASN A 31 8.02 7.08 8.82
CA ASN A 31 9.30 7.79 8.63
C ASN A 31 10.52 7.07 9.23
N HIS A 32 10.30 6.22 10.24
CA HIS A 32 11.35 5.53 10.97
C HIS A 32 11.68 4.15 10.39
N LEU A 33 10.88 3.68 9.43
CA LEU A 33 11.07 2.36 8.85
C LEU A 33 12.13 2.41 7.74
N PRO A 34 13.06 1.44 7.70
CA PRO A 34 14.05 1.35 6.64
C PRO A 34 13.40 0.81 5.36
N ARG A 35 14.04 1.04 4.20
CA ARG A 35 13.49 0.68 2.86
C ARG A 35 13.18 -0.81 2.75
N GLU A 36 13.98 -1.65 3.40
CA GLU A 36 13.82 -3.11 3.40
C GLU A 36 12.47 -3.52 4.00
N VAL A 37 11.99 -2.80 5.03
CA VAL A 37 10.67 -3.05 5.61
C VAL A 37 9.57 -2.72 4.60
N PHE A 38 9.68 -1.61 3.84
CA PHE A 38 8.71 -1.32 2.77
C PHE A 38 8.67 -2.41 1.70
N ALA A 39 9.82 -3.00 1.36
CA ALA A 39 9.88 -4.08 0.38
C ALA A 39 9.22 -5.36 0.89
N GLU A 40 9.45 -5.75 2.14
CA GLU A 40 8.78 -6.91 2.74
C GLU A 40 7.28 -6.70 2.91
N GLU A 41 6.86 -5.52 3.37
CA GLU A 41 5.43 -5.19 3.51
C GLU A 41 4.72 -5.18 2.15
N ALA A 42 5.38 -4.71 1.09
CA ALA A 42 4.82 -4.79 -0.26
C ALA A 42 4.63 -6.24 -0.73
N ARG A 43 5.56 -7.15 -0.39
CA ARG A 43 5.40 -8.59 -0.68
C ARG A 43 4.25 -9.21 0.11
N LEU A 44 4.16 -8.91 1.40
CA LEU A 44 3.06 -9.38 2.25
C LEU A 44 1.71 -8.87 1.74
N ALA A 45 1.64 -7.59 1.34
CA ALA A 45 0.47 -7.01 0.73
C ALA A 45 0.06 -7.72 -0.58
N ALA A 46 1.02 -8.09 -1.44
CA ALA A 46 0.75 -8.88 -2.63
C ALA A 46 0.14 -10.24 -2.29
N ASP A 47 0.67 -10.90 -1.27
CA ASP A 47 0.16 -12.19 -0.79
C ASP A 47 -1.24 -12.09 -0.24
N CYS A 48 -1.54 -11.04 0.53
CA CYS A 48 -2.87 -10.75 1.04
C CYS A 48 -3.86 -10.48 -0.10
N GLU A 49 -3.48 -9.68 -1.09
CA GLU A 49 -4.34 -9.37 -2.25
C GLU A 49 -4.63 -10.62 -3.09
N ARG A 50 -3.62 -11.48 -3.27
CA ARG A 50 -3.77 -12.76 -3.98
C ARG A 50 -4.69 -13.75 -3.23
N GLN A 51 -4.59 -13.81 -1.90
CA GLN A 51 -5.42 -14.68 -1.07
C GLN A 51 -6.85 -14.13 -0.89
N SER A 52 -7.00 -12.81 -0.89
CA SER A 52 -8.28 -12.12 -0.71
C SER A 52 -8.36 -10.91 -1.63
N PRO A 53 -8.80 -11.09 -2.89
CA PRO A 53 -8.93 -9.99 -3.82
C PRO A 53 -9.79 -8.83 -3.28
N GLY A 54 -9.34 -7.62 -3.55
CA GLY A 54 -9.89 -6.37 -3.02
C GLY A 54 -9.46 -6.06 -1.58
N PHE A 55 -8.50 -6.79 -1.01
CA PHE A 55 -7.97 -6.51 0.33
C PHE A 55 -7.41 -5.08 0.40
N LEU A 56 -6.55 -4.70 -0.53
CA LEU A 56 -5.89 -3.40 -0.53
C LEU A 56 -6.89 -2.26 -0.71
N ARG A 57 -7.93 -2.47 -1.53
CA ARG A 57 -9.01 -1.50 -1.71
C ARG A 57 -9.80 -1.30 -0.42
N ARG A 58 -10.26 -2.39 0.21
CA ARG A 58 -11.02 -2.32 1.47
C ARG A 58 -10.20 -1.68 2.59
N THR A 59 -8.90 -1.99 2.66
CA THR A 59 -7.98 -1.39 3.63
C THR A 59 -7.81 0.11 3.39
N ALA A 60 -7.62 0.54 2.15
CA ALA A 60 -7.54 1.96 1.81
C ALA A 60 -8.84 2.71 2.15
N GLU A 61 -10.00 2.17 1.76
CA GLU A 61 -11.30 2.77 2.05
C GLU A 61 -11.52 2.90 3.57
N SER A 62 -11.25 1.85 4.33
CA SER A 62 -11.44 1.83 5.79
C SER A 62 -10.52 2.80 6.53
N PHE A 63 -9.31 3.01 6.02
CA PHE A 63 -8.34 3.95 6.59
C PHE A 63 -8.57 5.41 6.14
N GLY A 64 -9.44 5.64 5.15
CA GLY A 64 -9.72 6.98 4.60
C GLY A 64 -8.79 7.39 3.46
N MET A 65 -8.17 6.44 2.76
CA MET A 65 -7.29 6.63 1.60
C MET A 65 -7.91 6.13 0.28
N GLY A 66 -9.24 6.01 0.22
CA GLY A 66 -9.95 5.52 -0.97
C GLY A 66 -9.79 6.40 -2.20
N ASP A 67 -9.68 7.73 -2.01
CA ASP A 67 -9.47 8.67 -3.09
C ASP A 67 -8.06 8.52 -3.69
N GLU A 68 -7.03 8.39 -2.84
CA GLU A 68 -5.66 8.11 -3.30
C GLU A 68 -5.57 6.77 -4.02
N PHE A 69 -6.28 5.75 -3.53
CA PHE A 69 -6.36 4.46 -4.20
C PHE A 69 -6.92 4.61 -5.61
N THR A 70 -8.05 5.31 -5.75
CA THR A 70 -8.68 5.58 -7.06
C THR A 70 -7.76 6.37 -7.98
N VAL A 71 -7.02 7.34 -7.45
CA VAL A 71 -6.04 8.12 -8.22
C VAL A 71 -4.91 7.24 -8.77
N TRP A 72 -4.49 6.22 -8.03
CA TRP A 72 -3.46 5.28 -8.51
C TRP A 72 -4.01 4.26 -9.50
N GLU A 73 -5.24 3.77 -9.32
CA GLU A 73 -5.88 2.89 -10.33
C GLU A 73 -6.06 3.60 -11.67
N ALA A 74 -6.36 4.91 -11.66
CA ALA A 74 -6.50 5.69 -12.88
C ALA A 74 -5.15 5.97 -13.60
N LYS A 75 -4.00 5.66 -12.98
CA LYS A 75 -2.66 5.89 -13.51
C LYS A 75 -1.95 4.62 -13.99
N ALA A 76 -2.43 3.45 -13.57
CA ALA A 76 -1.92 2.15 -13.96
C ALA A 76 -2.41 1.77 -15.37
#